data_AF-N0AW74-F1
#
_entry.id   AF-N0AW74-F1
#
_cell.length_a   1.000
_cell.length_b   1.000
_cell.length_c   1.000
_cell.angle_alpha   90.00
_cell.angle_beta   90.00
_cell.angle_gamma   90.00
#
_symmetry.space_group_name_H-M   'P 1'
#
loop_
_entity.id
_entity.type
_entity.pdbx_description
1 polymer ?
#
loop_
_entity_poly.entity_id
_entity_poly.type
_entity_poly.pdbx_seq_one_letter_code
_entity_poly.pdbx_strand_id
1 'polypeptide(L)'
;MLVNKAYKFRIYPNKKQIEQINKTIGCSRFVFNFFLGKQKEKDAYWYIVEEMRQNGQLPANNWKGKFLNKFETVKSLPELKKQYSFLKEVDSIALQKSVENLADSYDRYYKKQNKQPRFKSKKNPVQSIQQSIQTEI
;
A
#
# COMPACT_ATOMS: atom_id res chain seq x y z
N MET A 1 27.67 -19.84 -0.80
CA MET A 1 26.61 -19.27 0.05
C MET A 1 26.56 -17.78 -0.21
N LEU A 2 25.43 -17.24 -0.69
CA LEU A 2 25.25 -15.80 -0.88
C LEU A 2 25.12 -15.13 0.50
N VAL A 3 26.06 -14.26 0.86
CA VAL A 3 26.03 -13.51 2.13
C VAL A 3 25.39 -12.15 1.86
N ASN A 4 24.18 -11.94 2.38
CA ASN A 4 23.51 -10.65 2.30
C ASN A 4 24.14 -9.67 3.30
N LYS A 5 24.52 -8.48 2.85
CA LYS A 5 25.03 -7.39 3.70
C LYS A 5 23.98 -6.29 3.83
N ALA A 6 23.82 -5.75 5.03
CA ALA A 6 22.96 -4.62 5.31
C ALA A 6 23.77 -3.49 5.94
N TYR A 7 23.52 -2.26 5.51
CA TYR A 7 24.19 -1.07 6.02
C TYR A 7 23.16 -0.05 6.52
N LYS A 8 23.49 0.65 7.61
CA LYS A 8 22.65 1.68 8.21
C LYS A 8 23.42 3.00 8.24
N PHE A 9 22.86 4.02 7.61
CA PHE A 9 23.47 5.33 7.52
C PHE A 9 22.54 6.40 8.10
N ARG A 10 23.14 7.46 8.65
CA ARG A 10 22.45 8.71 8.97
C ARG A 10 22.80 9.73 7.89
N ILE A 11 21.78 10.35 7.31
CA ILE A 11 21.94 11.40 6.30
C ILE A 11 21.55 12.76 6.88
N TYR A 12 22.17 13.83 6.37
CA TYR A 12 21.85 15.22 6.69
C TYR A 12 21.39 15.93 5.41
N PRO A 13 20.10 15.81 5.06
CA PRO A 13 19.60 16.33 3.79
C PRO A 13 19.55 17.85 3.78
N ASN A 14 19.83 18.45 2.61
CA ASN A 14 19.59 19.87 2.38
C ASN A 14 18.08 20.15 2.20
N LYS A 15 17.70 21.43 2.13
CA LYS A 15 16.29 21.85 2.02
C LYS A 15 15.54 21.18 0.85
N LYS A 16 16.16 21.10 -0.33
CA LYS A 16 15.55 20.47 -1.53
C LYS A 16 15.36 18.96 -1.33
N GLN A 17 16.35 18.29 -0.74
CA GLN A 17 16.27 16.86 -0.43
C GLN A 17 15.17 16.57 0.61
N ILE A 18 15.06 17.40 1.65
CA ILE A 18 13.98 17.29 2.65
C ILE A 18 12.61 17.39 1.98
N GLU A 19 12.44 18.36 1.09
CA GLU A 19 11.19 18.53 0.34
C GLU A 19 10.87 17.28 -0.51
N GLN A 20 11.85 16.77 -1.25
CA GLN A 20 11.66 15.58 -2.10
C GLN A 20 11.36 14.32 -1.27
N ILE A 21 12.03 14.13 -0.14
CA ILE A 21 11.76 13.02 0.79
C ILE A 21 10.32 13.14 1.32
N ASN A 22 9.89 14.32 1.74
CA ASN A 22 8.54 14.55 2.24
C ASN A 22 7.46 14.31 1.17
N LYS A 23 7.69 14.78 -0.06
CA LYS A 23 6.82 14.50 -1.22
C LYS A 23 6.73 13.00 -1.47
N THR A 24 7.86 12.31 -1.48
CA THR A 24 7.93 10.85 -1.68
C THR A 24 7.15 10.09 -0.60
N ILE A 25 7.39 10.39 0.69
CA ILE A 25 6.65 9.81 1.81
C ILE A 25 5.15 10.07 1.68
N GLY A 26 4.78 11.32 1.35
CA GLY A 26 3.39 11.73 1.16
C GLY A 26 2.69 10.94 0.05
N CYS A 27 3.32 10.86 -1.12
CA CYS A 27 2.79 10.14 -2.28
C CYS A 27 2.70 8.63 -2.04
N SER A 28 3.75 8.01 -1.48
CA SER A 28 3.72 6.59 -1.13
C SER A 28 2.62 6.28 -0.10
N ARG A 29 2.42 7.15 0.90
CA ARG A 29 1.33 7.03 1.87
C ARG A 29 -0.05 7.14 1.22
N PHE A 30 -0.22 8.10 0.31
CA PHE A 30 -1.46 8.27 -0.44
C PHE A 30 -1.80 7.00 -1.24
N VAL A 31 -0.85 6.50 -2.04
CA VAL A 31 -1.03 5.30 -2.86
C VAL A 31 -1.40 4.08 -2.00
N PHE A 32 -0.70 3.87 -0.88
CA PHE A 32 -1.03 2.79 0.05
C PHE A 32 -2.48 2.91 0.55
N ASN A 33 -2.87 4.09 1.03
CA ASN A 33 -4.19 4.31 1.59
C ASN A 33 -5.29 4.23 0.53
N PHE A 34 -5.03 4.73 -0.68
CA PHE A 34 -5.98 4.68 -1.79
C PHE A 34 -6.38 3.24 -2.11
N PHE A 35 -5.40 2.36 -2.31
CA PHE A 35 -5.68 0.96 -2.63
C PHE A 35 -6.19 0.16 -1.43
N LEU A 36 -5.75 0.48 -0.21
CA LEU A 36 -6.34 -0.08 1.00
C LEU A 36 -7.83 0.29 1.10
N GLY A 37 -8.19 1.53 0.79
CA GLY A 37 -9.57 1.98 0.73
C GLY A 37 -10.39 1.18 -0.27
N LYS A 38 -9.87 1.00 -1.49
CA LYS A 38 -10.51 0.19 -2.53
C LYS A 38 -10.73 -1.27 -2.13
N GLN A 39 -9.79 -1.87 -1.40
CA GLN A 39 -9.98 -3.23 -0.90
C GLN A 39 -11.01 -3.26 0.24
N LYS A 40 -10.98 -2.31 1.16
CA LYS A 40 -11.98 -2.20 2.23
C LYS A 40 -13.40 -1.98 1.71
N GLU A 41 -13.57 -1.22 0.62
CA GLU A 41 -14.86 -1.07 -0.07
C GLU A 41 -15.39 -2.44 -0.55
N LYS A 42 -14.53 -3.29 -1.12
CA LYS A 42 -14.91 -4.66 -1.52
C LYS A 42 -15.23 -5.55 -0.33
N ASP A 43 -14.46 -5.43 0.74
CA ASP A 43 -14.64 -6.19 1.98
C ASP A 43 -15.94 -5.78 2.68
N ALA A 44 -16.37 -4.52 2.58
CA ALA A 44 -17.61 -4.01 3.19
C ALA A 44 -18.86 -4.79 2.75
N TYR A 45 -18.96 -5.15 1.46
CA TYR A 45 -20.06 -5.95 0.95
C TYR A 45 -20.17 -7.32 1.64
N TRP A 46 -19.05 -7.94 2.01
CA TRP A 46 -19.07 -9.21 2.72
C TRP A 46 -19.75 -9.06 4.09
N TYR A 47 -19.45 -7.99 4.83
CA TYR A 47 -20.05 -7.73 6.14
C TYR A 47 -21.54 -7.43 6.05
N ILE A 48 -21.96 -6.65 5.06
CA ILE A 48 -23.38 -6.35 4.82
C ILE A 48 -24.17 -7.63 4.56
N VAL A 49 -23.65 -8.51 3.69
CA VAL A 49 -24.31 -9.79 3.38
C VAL A 49 -24.31 -10.72 4.59
N GLU A 50 -23.25 -10.71 5.40
CA GLU A 50 -23.19 -11.48 6.64
C GLU A 50 -24.22 -11.00 7.66
N GLU A 51 -24.40 -9.69 7.80
CA GLU A 51 -25.43 -9.09 8.65
C GLU A 51 -26.84 -9.47 8.17
N MET A 52 -27.12 -9.40 6.87
CA MET A 52 -28.41 -9.85 6.30
C MET A 52 -28.68 -11.33 6.58
N ARG A 53 -27.64 -12.19 6.52
CA ARG A 53 -27.73 -13.60 6.88
C ARG A 53 -28.06 -13.77 8.36
N GLN A 54 -27.39 -13.04 9.25
CA GLN A 54 -27.63 -13.10 10.69
C GLN A 54 -29.04 -12.62 11.08
N ASN A 55 -29.56 -11.63 10.36
CA ASN A 55 -30.92 -11.11 10.52
C ASN A 55 -31.99 -11.99 9.86
N GLY A 56 -31.61 -13.14 9.28
CA GLY A 56 -32.54 -14.09 8.66
C GLY A 56 -33.08 -13.70 7.29
N GLN A 57 -32.60 -12.60 6.68
CA GLN A 57 -33.00 -12.17 5.34
C GLN A 57 -32.40 -13.08 4.25
N LEU A 58 -31.27 -13.74 4.53
CA LEU A 58 -30.55 -14.61 3.61
C LEU A 58 -30.22 -15.95 4.27
N PRO A 59 -30.35 -17.09 3.55
CA PRO A 59 -30.03 -18.41 4.11
C PRO A 59 -28.52 -18.64 4.29
N ALA A 60 -27.68 -18.04 3.45
CA ALA A 60 -26.23 -18.17 3.50
C ALA A 60 -25.52 -16.96 2.88
N ASN A 61 -24.28 -16.70 3.32
CA ASN A 61 -23.42 -15.68 2.73
C ASN A 61 -22.52 -16.32 1.65
N ASN A 62 -22.87 -16.08 0.39
CA ASN A 62 -22.12 -16.59 -0.78
C ASN A 62 -21.19 -15.53 -1.39
N TRP A 63 -21.01 -14.37 -0.74
CA TRP A 63 -20.20 -13.29 -1.28
C TRP A 63 -18.72 -13.66 -1.30
N LYS A 64 -18.10 -13.61 -2.48
CA LYS A 64 -16.66 -13.83 -2.67
C LYS A 64 -16.03 -12.56 -3.23
N GLY A 65 -15.52 -11.72 -2.34
CA GLY A 65 -14.71 -10.56 -2.72
C GLY A 65 -13.40 -10.99 -3.37
N LYS A 66 -12.99 -10.30 -4.44
CA LYS A 66 -11.65 -10.50 -5.01
C LYS A 66 -10.59 -9.99 -4.03
N PHE A 67 -9.58 -10.81 -3.76
CA PHE A 67 -8.41 -10.39 -3.00
C PHE A 67 -7.61 -9.33 -3.75
N LEU A 68 -6.79 -8.58 -3.00
CA LEU A 68 -5.91 -7.58 -3.58
C LEU A 68 -4.85 -8.27 -4.45
N ASN A 69 -4.87 -7.98 -5.74
CA ASN A 69 -3.88 -8.48 -6.68
C ASN A 69 -2.79 -7.41 -6.89
N LYS A 70 -1.54 -7.75 -6.52
CA LYS A 70 -0.39 -6.86 -6.65
C LYS A 70 -0.20 -6.35 -8.09
N PHE A 71 -0.23 -7.24 -9.07
CA PHE A 71 0.09 -6.92 -10.46
C PHE A 71 -0.97 -6.02 -11.09
N GLU A 72 -2.26 -6.33 -10.86
CA GLU A 72 -3.36 -5.47 -11.32
C GLU A 72 -3.29 -4.08 -10.68
N THR A 73 -2.98 -4.02 -9.38
CA THR A 73 -2.87 -2.76 -8.65
C THR A 73 -1.72 -1.91 -9.20
N VAL A 74 -0.54 -2.50 -9.43
CA VAL A 74 0.58 -1.80 -10.06
C VAL A 74 0.23 -1.35 -11.48
N LYS A 75 -0.47 -2.17 -12.27
CA LYS A 75 -0.92 -1.82 -13.63
C LYS A 75 -1.91 -0.64 -13.65
N SER A 76 -2.65 -0.40 -12.55
CA SER A 76 -3.54 0.75 -12.41
C SER A 76 -2.85 2.05 -11.99
N LEU A 77 -1.58 2.01 -11.54
CA LEU A 77 -0.84 3.20 -11.13
C LEU A 77 -0.70 4.28 -12.21
N PRO A 78 -0.46 3.97 -13.50
CA PRO A 78 -0.39 4.98 -14.55
C PRO A 78 -1.68 5.77 -14.69
N GLU A 79 -2.84 5.13 -14.55
CA GLU A 79 -4.14 5.81 -14.59
C GLU A 79 -4.35 6.67 -13.34
N LEU A 80 -3.95 6.17 -12.17
CA LEU A 80 -3.96 6.95 -10.94
C LEU A 80 -3.10 8.22 -11.05
N LYS A 81 -1.92 8.13 -11.69
CA LYS A 81 -1.05 9.28 -11.95
C LYS A 81 -1.66 10.29 -12.95
N LYS A 82 -2.56 9.84 -13.84
CA LYS A 82 -3.30 10.77 -14.73
C LYS A 82 -4.33 11.57 -13.93
N GLN A 83 -5.03 10.91 -13.00
CA GLN A 83 -6.00 11.56 -12.13
C GLN A 83 -5.34 12.50 -11.10
N TYR A 84 -4.19 12.08 -10.56
CA TYR A 84 -3.47 12.80 -9.51
C TYR A 84 -2.06 13.18 -9.99
N SER A 85 -1.94 14.37 -10.57
CA SER A 85 -0.69 14.86 -11.18
C SER A 85 0.50 14.92 -10.22
N PHE A 86 0.29 15.22 -8.94
CA PHE A 86 1.34 15.28 -7.92
C PHE A 86 2.09 13.94 -7.74
N LEU A 87 1.49 12.80 -8.11
CA LEU A 87 2.15 11.49 -8.08
C LEU A 87 3.25 11.34 -9.14
N LYS A 88 3.33 12.25 -10.11
CA LYS A 88 4.39 12.28 -11.13
C LYS A 88 5.66 12.98 -10.62
N GLU A 89 5.59 13.72 -9.52
CA GLU A 89 6.73 14.45 -8.94
C GLU A 89 7.74 13.54 -8.22
N VAL A 90 7.40 12.27 -8.01
CA VAL A 90 8.18 11.32 -7.23
C VAL A 90 8.53 10.08 -8.04
N ASP A 91 9.59 9.39 -7.63
CA ASP A 91 10.02 8.16 -8.26
C ASP A 91 8.90 7.09 -8.26
N SER A 92 8.66 6.53 -9.45
CA SER A 92 7.70 5.47 -9.68
C SER A 92 7.99 4.21 -8.86
N ILE A 93 9.27 3.91 -8.57
CA ILE A 93 9.68 2.73 -7.80
C ILE A 93 9.13 2.82 -6.37
N ALA A 94 9.15 4.01 -5.77
CA ALA A 94 8.60 4.25 -4.43
C ALA A 94 7.09 3.99 -4.34
N LEU A 95 6.36 4.33 -5.42
CA LEU A 95 4.92 4.13 -5.50
C LEU A 95 4.58 2.65 -5.72
N GLN A 96 5.30 1.99 -6.64
CA GLN A 96 5.18 0.56 -6.86
C GLN A 96 5.46 -0.21 -5.57
N LYS A 97 6.55 0.13 -4.86
CA LYS A 97 6.90 -0.54 -3.61
C LYS A 97 5.86 -0.33 -2.51
N SER A 98 5.19 0.82 -2.52
CA SER A 98 4.06 1.06 -1.60
C SER A 98 2.90 0.09 -1.85
N VAL A 99 2.59 -0.20 -3.13
CA VAL A 99 1.61 -1.21 -3.51
C VAL A 99 2.07 -2.62 -3.13
N GLU A 100 3.33 -2.96 -3.36
CA GLU A 100 3.86 -4.28 -2.98
C GLU A 100 3.80 -4.52 -1.46
N ASN A 101 4.11 -3.49 -0.67
CA ASN A 101 4.01 -3.57 0.79
C ASN A 101 2.57 -3.77 1.26
N LEU A 102 1.59 -3.17 0.57
CA LEU A 102 0.18 -3.42 0.83
C LEU A 102 -0.21 -4.87 0.49
N ALA A 103 0.23 -5.38 -0.66
CA ALA A 103 -0.03 -6.75 -1.07
C ALA A 103 0.57 -7.77 -0.08
N ASP A 104 1.84 -7.62 0.29
CA ASP A 104 2.48 -8.48 1.30
C ASP A 104 1.76 -8.41 2.67
N SER A 105 1.29 -7.22 3.07
CA SER A 105 0.52 -7.08 4.31
C SER A 105 -0.80 -7.87 4.26
N TYR A 106 -1.48 -7.86 3.10
CA TYR A 106 -2.68 -8.69 2.89
C TYR A 106 -2.35 -10.18 2.83
N ASP A 107 -1.29 -10.59 2.13
CA ASP A 107 -0.87 -11.99 2.04
C ASP A 107 -0.58 -12.57 3.44
N ARG A 108 0.11 -11.81 4.30
CA ARG A 108 0.35 -12.20 5.70
C ARG A 108 -0.92 -12.24 6.53
N TYR A 109 -1.86 -11.32 6.28
CA TYR A 109 -3.17 -11.33 6.94
C TYR A 109 -3.98 -12.58 6.56
N TYR A 110 -4.03 -12.95 5.28
CA TYR A 110 -4.72 -14.16 4.82
C TYR A 110 -4.08 -15.45 5.34
N LYS A 111 -2.75 -15.44 5.53
CA LYS A 111 -2.01 -16.53 6.21
C LYS A 111 -2.15 -16.53 7.74
N LYS A 112 -2.98 -15.63 8.31
CA LYS A 112 -3.19 -15.45 9.76
C LYS A 112 -1.91 -15.14 10.55
N GLN A 113 -0.88 -14.60 9.89
CA GLN A 113 0.37 -14.23 10.55
C GLN A 113 0.29 -12.85 11.21
N ASN A 114 -0.48 -11.94 10.61
CA ASN A 114 -0.62 -10.56 11.06
C ASN A 114 -2.11 -10.14 11.05
N LYS A 115 -2.40 -9.01 11.71
CA LYS A 115 -3.70 -8.34 11.67
C LYS A 115 -3.92 -7.65 10.31
N GLN A 116 -5.19 -7.32 10.01
CA GLN A 116 -5.57 -6.63 8.79
C GLN A 116 -4.79 -5.31 8.60
N PRO A 117 -4.40 -4.95 7.36
CA PRO A 117 -3.76 -3.68 7.07
C PRO A 117 -4.60 -2.46 7.52
N ARG A 118 -3.92 -1.43 8.04
CA ARG A 118 -4.53 -0.19 8.52
C ARG A 118 -4.07 1.00 7.69
N PHE A 119 -4.91 2.03 7.61
CA PHE A 119 -4.54 3.28 6.95
C PHE A 119 -3.31 3.90 7.61
N LYS A 120 -2.35 4.30 6.80
CA LYS A 120 -1.14 5.01 7.23
C LYS A 120 -1.47 6.45 7.59
N SER A 121 -1.04 6.87 8.78
CA SER A 121 -1.22 8.24 9.29
C SER A 121 0.01 9.12 9.05
N LYS A 122 -0.21 10.41 8.75
CA LYS A 122 0.85 11.43 8.71
C LYS A 122 1.44 11.69 10.10
N LYS A 123 0.62 11.53 11.15
CA LYS A 123 1.01 11.81 12.54
C LYS A 123 1.82 10.68 13.18
N ASN A 124 2.12 9.60 12.45
CA ASN A 124 2.99 8.55 12.95
C ASN A 124 4.41 9.13 13.11
N PRO A 125 5.03 9.06 14.32
CA PRO A 125 6.39 9.56 14.54
C PRO A 125 7.43 8.88 13.64
N VAL A 126 7.15 7.64 13.21
CA VAL A 126 8.01 6.90 12.28
C VAL A 126 7.36 6.87 10.89
N GLN A 127 7.97 7.57 9.94
CA GLN A 127 7.61 7.50 8.52
C GLN A 127 8.69 6.71 7.78
N SER A 128 8.26 5.73 6.98
CA SER A 128 9.17 4.89 6.20
C SER A 128 8.73 4.80 4.75
N ILE A 129 9.74 4.81 3.87
CA ILE A 129 9.61 4.53 2.44
C ILE A 129 10.64 3.47 2.08
N GLN A 130 10.31 2.67 1.07
CA GLN A 130 11.23 1.71 0.49
C GLN A 130 11.34 2.02 -1.00
N GLN A 131 12.57 2.12 -1.46
CA GLN A 131 12.93 2.36 -2.85
C GLN A 131 14.07 1.41 -3.20
N SER A 132 14.10 0.95 -4.45
CA SER A 132 15.24 0.20 -4.97
C SER A 132 16.28 1.21 -5.41
N ILE A 133 17.51 1.06 -4.92
CA ILE A 133 18.65 1.81 -5.45
C ILE A 133 19.06 1.11 -6.73
N GLN A 134 18.92 1.78 -7.88
CA GLN A 134 19.57 1.32 -9.10
C GLN A 134 21.04 1.71 -8.98
N THR A 135 21.89 0.73 -8.74
CA THR A 135 23.33 0.92 -8.83
C THR A 135 23.67 0.90 -10.31
N GLU A 136 23.87 2.08 -10.91
CA GLU A 136 24.59 2.16 -12.18
C GLU A 136 26.04 1.75 -11.87
N ILE A 137 26.46 0.61 -12.41
CA ILE A 137 27.86 0.17 -12.47
C ILE A 137 28.32 0.41 -13.90
#